data_AF-A0A8T7JWT5-F1
#
_entry.id   AF-A0A8T7JWT5-F1
#
_cell.length_a   1.000
_cell.length_b   1.000
_cell.length_c   1.000
_cell.angle_alpha   90.00
_cell.angle_beta   90.00
_cell.angle_gamma   90.00
#
_symmetry.space_group_name_H-M   'P 1'
#
loop_
_entity.id
_entity.type
_entity.pdbx_description
1 polymer ?
#
loop_
_entity_poly.entity_id
_entity_poly.type
_entity_poly.pdbx_seq_one_letter_code
_entity_poly.pdbx_strand_id
1 'polypeptide(L)'
;MIFAPRWSQTRRVIASPYIVLPVLVVTVVWGFYVWFSHPPAGGLIELLGNFVSPTGITGLMGVPERAMVVWVHLLVFDLFAGRWIYLDSRERDYNVWWVSPLLLLTMNAAPFGFLIYLLVRRRK
;
A
#
# COMPACT_ATOMS: atom_id res chain seq x y z
N MET A 1 -12.48 2.83 -5.56
CA MET A 1 -12.02 3.96 -6.41
C MET A 1 -12.04 3.67 -7.91
N ILE A 2 -11.82 2.43 -8.36
CA ILE A 2 -11.66 2.10 -9.79
C ILE A 2 -13.01 1.88 -10.49
N PHE A 3 -13.87 1.03 -9.91
CA PHE A 3 -15.14 0.63 -10.53
C PHE A 3 -16.29 1.63 -10.32
N ALA A 4 -16.35 2.29 -9.15
CA ALA A 4 -17.38 3.28 -8.82
C ALA A 4 -16.79 4.62 -8.35
N PRO A 5 -15.94 5.30 -9.14
CA PRO A 5 -15.14 6.46 -8.70
C PRO A 5 -15.97 7.68 -8.30
N ARG A 6 -17.17 7.84 -8.85
CA ARG A 6 -18.06 9.00 -8.59
C ARG A 6 -19.11 8.71 -7.51
N TRP A 7 -19.17 7.50 -6.97
CA TRP A 7 -20.16 7.16 -5.96
C TRP A 7 -19.86 7.88 -4.64
N SER A 8 -20.90 8.45 -4.01
CA SER A 8 -20.76 9.25 -2.78
C SER A 8 -20.10 8.47 -1.64
N GLN A 9 -20.43 7.18 -1.50
CA GLN A 9 -19.79 6.31 -0.50
C GLN A 9 -18.32 6.05 -0.82
N THR A 10 -17.98 5.86 -2.09
CA THR A 10 -16.58 5.69 -2.51
C THR A 10 -15.77 6.93 -2.14
N ARG A 11 -16.29 8.13 -2.44
CA ARG A 11 -15.63 9.39 -2.07
C ARG A 11 -15.49 9.54 -0.55
N ARG A 12 -16.54 9.19 0.21
CA ARG A 12 -16.54 9.24 1.68
C ARG A 12 -15.48 8.33 2.30
N VAL A 13 -15.40 7.09 1.84
CA VAL A 13 -14.41 6.11 2.33
C VAL A 13 -12.99 6.57 2.01
N ILE A 14 -12.73 7.02 0.77
CA ILE A 14 -11.38 7.43 0.35
C ILE A 14 -10.95 8.73 1.02
N ALA A 15 -11.85 9.68 1.24
CA ALA A 15 -11.55 10.91 1.95
C ALA A 15 -11.19 10.67 3.42
N SER A 16 -11.73 9.59 4.02
CA SER A 16 -11.45 9.24 5.42
C SER A 16 -9.98 8.86 5.64
N PRO A 17 -9.33 9.34 6.72
CA PRO A 17 -8.01 8.84 7.12
C PRO A 17 -8.07 7.36 7.55
N TYR A 18 -9.25 6.88 7.95
CA TYR A 18 -9.46 5.52 8.46
C TYR A 18 -9.51 4.44 7.37
N ILE A 19 -9.38 4.80 6.09
CA ILE A 19 -9.30 3.81 5.00
C ILE A 19 -8.14 2.81 5.18
N VAL A 20 -7.11 3.18 5.94
CA VAL A 20 -5.97 2.33 6.25
C VAL A 20 -6.26 1.27 7.33
N LEU A 21 -7.34 1.41 8.11
CA LEU A 21 -7.64 0.53 9.25
C LEU A 21 -7.67 -0.96 8.89
N PRO A 22 -8.32 -1.42 7.79
CA PRO A 22 -8.33 -2.85 7.46
C PRO A 22 -6.91 -3.39 7.24
N VAL A 23 -6.05 -2.63 6.56
CA VAL A 23 -4.67 -3.04 6.31
C VAL A 23 -3.88 -3.06 7.62
N LEU A 24 -4.03 -2.05 8.49
CA LEU A 24 -3.38 -2.03 9.80
C LEU A 24 -3.79 -3.21 10.68
N VAL A 25 -5.08 -3.54 10.72
CA VAL A 25 -5.60 -4.68 11.49
C VAL A 25 -4.96 -5.97 10.98
N VAL A 26 -4.92 -6.20 9.67
CA VAL A 26 -4.27 -7.38 9.09
C VAL A 26 -2.78 -7.41 9.41
N THR A 27 -2.06 -6.29 9.24
CA THR A 27 -0.62 -6.21 9.55
C THR A 27 -0.34 -6.54 11.01
N VAL A 28 -1.12 -6.00 11.95
CA VAL A 28 -0.93 -6.22 13.39
C VAL A 28 -1.27 -7.66 13.76
N VAL A 29 -2.42 -8.18 13.34
CA VAL A 29 -2.86 -9.55 13.66
C VAL A 29 -1.88 -10.57 13.07
N TRP A 30 -1.51 -10.40 11.81
CA TRP A 30 -0.58 -11.31 11.13
C TRP A 30 0.85 -11.19 11.69
N GLY A 31 1.31 -9.96 11.95
CA GLY A 31 2.61 -9.73 12.58
C GLY A 31 2.70 -10.35 13.97
N PHE A 32 1.63 -10.28 14.76
CA PHE A 32 1.54 -10.95 16.05
C PHE A 32 1.59 -12.47 15.87
N TYR A 33 0.78 -13.04 14.98
CA TYR A 33 0.83 -14.47 14.67
C TYR A 33 2.26 -14.94 14.31
N VAL A 34 2.93 -14.23 13.40
CA VAL A 34 4.31 -14.56 12.98
C VAL A 34 5.29 -14.43 14.14
N TRP A 35 5.14 -13.42 15.00
CA TRP A 35 6.00 -13.22 16.16
C TRP A 35 5.97 -14.41 17.13
N PHE A 36 4.79 -14.99 17.38
CA PHE A 36 4.66 -16.13 18.30
C PHE A 36 4.93 -17.48 17.64
N SER A 37 4.63 -17.64 16.35
CA SER A 37 4.88 -18.90 15.64
C SER A 37 6.31 -19.05 15.13
N HIS A 38 6.99 -17.93 14.83
CA HIS A 38 8.33 -17.90 14.24
C HIS A 38 9.22 -16.82 14.89
N PRO A 39 9.45 -16.89 16.21
CA PRO A 39 10.14 -15.84 16.94
C PRO A 39 11.56 -15.60 16.39
N PRO A 40 11.96 -14.35 16.10
CA PRO A 40 13.32 -14.02 15.70
C PRO A 40 14.28 -14.22 16.90
N ALA A 41 15.46 -14.79 16.65
CA ALA A 41 16.42 -15.14 17.70
C ALA A 41 16.93 -13.90 18.44
N GLY A 42 17.20 -12.82 17.71
CA GLY A 42 17.59 -11.51 18.23
C GLY A 42 16.41 -10.56 18.49
N GLY A 43 15.17 -11.06 18.51
CA GLY A 43 13.99 -10.26 18.83
C GLY A 43 13.76 -9.10 17.85
N LEU A 44 13.34 -7.95 18.39
CA LEU A 44 13.01 -6.76 17.61
C LEU A 44 14.24 -6.15 16.89
N ILE A 45 15.43 -6.26 17.48
CA ILE A 45 16.66 -5.68 16.91
C ILE A 45 17.01 -6.38 15.60
N GLU A 46 16.99 -7.72 15.59
CA GLU A 46 17.23 -8.50 14.38
C GLU A 46 16.16 -8.21 13.32
N LEU A 47 14.88 -8.17 13.72
CA LEU A 47 13.78 -7.88 12.82
C LEU A 47 13.96 -6.53 12.11
N LEU A 48 14.28 -5.47 12.85
CA LEU A 48 14.53 -4.14 12.29
C LEU A 48 15.79 -4.11 11.42
N GLY A 49 16.85 -4.82 11.82
CA GLY A 49 18.07 -4.99 11.03
C GLY A 49 17.84 -5.67 9.68
N ASN A 50 16.87 -6.59 9.61
CA ASN A 50 16.56 -7.27 8.36
C ASN A 50 15.95 -6.34 7.30
N PHE A 51 15.25 -5.27 7.68
CA PHE A 51 14.67 -4.31 6.71
C PHE A 51 15.69 -3.34 6.09
N VAL A 52 16.89 -3.24 6.65
CA VAL A 52 17.93 -2.29 6.16
C VAL A 52 19.03 -2.96 5.34
N SER A 53 18.90 -4.25 5.04
CA SER A 53 19.86 -4.99 4.21
C SER A 53 19.17 -5.82 3.13
N PRO A 54 19.72 -5.93 1.92
CA PRO A 54 19.17 -6.81 0.88
C PRO A 54 19.09 -8.26 1.34
N THR A 55 20.13 -8.75 2.03
CA THR A 55 20.19 -10.09 2.60
C THR A 55 19.09 -10.32 3.63
N GLY A 56 18.88 -9.37 4.55
CA GLY A 56 17.82 -9.43 5.54
C GLY A 56 16.42 -9.48 4.93
N ILE A 57 16.15 -8.63 3.93
CA ILE A 57 14.87 -8.65 3.21
C ILE A 57 14.65 -10.00 2.51
N THR A 58 15.67 -10.53 1.83
CA THR A 58 15.55 -11.85 1.19
C THR A 58 15.31 -12.97 2.21
N GLY A 59 15.91 -12.89 3.40
CA GLY A 59 15.66 -13.82 4.49
C GLY A 59 14.24 -13.75 5.04
N LEU A 60 13.68 -12.53 5.17
CA LEU A 60 12.27 -12.34 5.55
C LEU A 60 11.33 -12.90 4.48
N MET A 61 11.63 -12.67 3.20
CA MET A 61 10.82 -13.16 2.08
C MET A 61 10.95 -14.67 1.86
N GLY A 62 12.01 -15.30 2.35
CA GLY A 62 12.23 -16.76 2.23
C GLY A 62 11.32 -17.60 3.12
N VAL A 63 10.65 -16.98 4.10
CA VAL A 63 9.68 -17.65 4.97
C VAL A 63 8.28 -17.14 4.60
N PRO A 64 7.36 -17.99 4.10
CA PRO A 64 6.06 -17.57 3.58
C PRO A 64 5.26 -16.67 4.54
N GLU A 65 5.26 -17.01 5.83
CA GLU A 65 4.53 -16.27 6.85
C GLU A 65 5.09 -14.87 7.07
N ARG A 66 6.43 -14.74 7.05
CA ARG A 66 7.13 -13.44 7.16
C ARG A 66 6.98 -12.63 5.88
N ALA A 67 7.04 -13.28 4.71
CA ALA A 67 6.80 -12.66 3.41
C ALA A 67 5.42 -12.02 3.33
N MET A 68 4.39 -12.66 3.90
CA MET A 68 3.05 -12.09 3.99
C MET A 68 3.00 -10.80 4.84
N VAL A 69 3.75 -10.70 5.95
CA VAL A 69 3.87 -9.44 6.72
C VAL A 69 4.43 -8.33 5.84
N VAL A 70 5.51 -8.62 5.11
CA VAL A 70 6.16 -7.66 4.22
C VAL A 70 5.22 -7.27 3.08
N TRP A 71 4.49 -8.23 2.51
CA TRP A 71 3.53 -7.96 1.44
C TRP A 71 2.38 -7.06 1.90
N VAL A 72 1.76 -7.32 3.06
CA VAL A 72 0.71 -6.44 3.60
C VAL A 72 1.26 -5.05 3.93
N HIS A 73 2.51 -4.96 4.40
CA HIS A 73 3.19 -3.67 4.59
C HIS A 73 3.33 -2.89 3.27
N LEU A 74 3.62 -3.55 2.14
CA LEU A 74 3.67 -2.92 0.81
C LEU A 74 2.28 -2.42 0.35
N LEU A 75 1.22 -3.18 0.63
CA LEU A 75 -0.16 -2.76 0.31
C LEU A 75 -0.56 -1.43 0.97
N VAL A 76 0.04 -1.08 2.11
CA VAL A 76 -0.18 0.23 2.76
C VAL A 76 0.30 1.36 1.85
N PHE A 77 1.48 1.22 1.25
CA PHE A 77 1.99 2.20 0.30
C PHE A 77 1.11 2.30 -0.93
N ASP A 78 0.70 1.15 -1.49
CA ASP A 78 -0.20 1.10 -2.65
C ASP A 78 -1.52 1.82 -2.37
N LEU A 79 -2.09 1.60 -1.19
CA LEU A 79 -3.32 2.25 -0.76
C LEU A 79 -3.15 3.77 -0.62
N PHE A 80 -2.07 4.24 0.00
CA PHE A 80 -1.84 5.67 0.16
C PHE A 80 -1.56 6.37 -1.16
N ALA A 81 -0.73 5.78 -2.02
CA ALA A 81 -0.46 6.30 -3.36
C ALA A 81 -1.74 6.34 -4.20
N GLY A 82 -2.52 5.27 -4.22
CA GLY A 82 -3.79 5.19 -4.95
C GLY A 82 -4.84 6.17 -4.40
N ARG A 83 -4.95 6.29 -3.08
CA ARG A 83 -5.80 7.29 -2.42
C ARG A 83 -5.43 8.71 -2.86
N TRP A 84 -4.14 9.03 -2.85
CA TRP A 84 -3.68 10.36 -3.21
C TRP A 84 -3.94 10.67 -4.69
N ILE A 85 -3.63 9.74 -5.60
CA ILE A 85 -3.95 9.86 -7.04
C ILE A 85 -5.45 10.11 -7.21
N TYR A 86 -6.29 9.31 -6.55
CA TYR A 86 -7.73 9.46 -6.66
C TYR A 86 -8.18 10.86 -6.23
N LEU A 87 -7.80 11.32 -5.03
CA LEU A 87 -8.23 12.62 -4.51
C LEU A 87 -7.75 13.78 -5.38
N ASP A 88 -6.45 13.81 -5.73
CA ASP A 88 -5.87 14.86 -6.57
C ASP A 88 -6.51 14.87 -7.97
N SER A 89 -6.79 13.70 -8.56
CA SER A 89 -7.42 13.62 -9.88
C SER A 89 -8.87 14.14 -9.87
N ARG A 90 -9.58 13.99 -8.74
CA ARG A 90 -10.95 14.52 -8.58
C ARG A 90 -10.95 16.04 -8.41
N GLU A 91 -9.98 16.60 -7.71
CA GLU A 91 -9.81 18.06 -7.60
C GLU A 91 -9.51 18.72 -8.95
N ARG A 92 -8.83 18.00 -9.84
CA ARG A 92 -8.42 18.48 -11.18
C ARG A 92 -9.40 18.12 -12.29
N ASP A 93 -10.52 17.51 -11.93
CA ASP A 93 -11.54 16.95 -12.83
C ASP A 93 -10.98 16.08 -13.97
N TYR A 94 -10.01 15.22 -13.65
CA TYR A 94 -9.50 14.26 -14.62
C TYR A 94 -10.53 13.19 -14.97
N ASN A 95 -10.48 12.75 -16.23
CA ASN A 95 -11.34 11.71 -16.75
C ASN A 95 -11.05 10.38 -16.03
N VAL A 96 -12.10 9.81 -15.45
CA VAL A 96 -12.09 8.51 -14.77
C VAL A 96 -11.43 7.42 -15.62
N TRP A 97 -11.70 7.38 -16.92
CA TRP A 97 -11.21 6.33 -17.80
C TRP A 97 -9.68 6.28 -17.91
N TRP A 98 -9.03 7.44 -17.76
CA TRP A 98 -7.56 7.52 -17.75
C TRP A 98 -6.97 7.25 -16.37
N VAL A 99 -7.67 7.66 -15.31
CA VAL A 99 -7.20 7.49 -13.93
C VAL A 99 -7.37 6.04 -13.44
N SER A 100 -8.42 5.33 -13.87
CA SER A 100 -8.69 3.97 -13.43
C SER A 100 -7.58 2.95 -13.78
N PRO A 101 -7.03 2.92 -15.01
CA PRO A 101 -5.86 2.09 -15.34
C PRO A 101 -4.63 2.46 -14.50
N LEU A 102 -4.40 3.75 -14.23
CA LEU A 102 -3.31 4.21 -13.37
C LEU A 102 -3.49 3.70 -11.94
N LEU A 103 -4.70 3.76 -11.39
CA LEU A 103 -5.00 3.21 -10.06
C LEU A 103 -4.83 1.68 -10.00
N LEU A 104 -5.16 0.95 -11.07
CA LEU A 104 -4.89 -0.49 -11.16
C LEU A 104 -3.40 -0.78 -11.17
N LEU A 105 -2.63 -0.01 -11.93
CA LEU A 105 -1.18 -0.10 -11.94
C LEU A 105 -0.61 0.23 -10.56
N THR A 106 -1.10 1.29 -9.91
CA THR A 106 -0.67 1.66 -8.56
C THR A 106 -0.95 0.57 -7.52
N MET A 107 -2.04 -0.17 -7.67
CA MET A 107 -2.38 -1.27 -6.75
C MET A 107 -1.41 -2.45 -6.81
N ASN A 108 -0.71 -2.65 -7.93
CA ASN A 108 0.24 -3.77 -8.10
C ASN A 108 1.69 -3.30 -8.06
N ALA A 109 1.93 -2.05 -8.47
CA ALA A 109 3.23 -1.49 -8.73
C ALA A 109 3.17 0.03 -8.47
N ALA A 110 2.86 0.40 -7.22
CA ALA A 110 2.67 1.79 -6.80
C ALA A 110 3.72 2.77 -7.30
N PRO A 111 5.04 2.48 -7.26
CA PRO A 111 6.06 3.40 -7.76
C PRO A 111 5.82 3.80 -9.22
N PHE A 112 5.42 2.86 -10.07
CA PHE A 112 5.21 3.13 -11.50
C PHE A 112 3.93 3.90 -11.75
N GLY A 113 2.80 3.45 -11.19
CA GLY A 113 1.52 4.15 -11.37
C GLY A 113 1.55 5.57 -10.80
N PHE A 114 2.19 5.73 -9.63
CA PHE A 114 2.40 7.04 -9.00
C PHE A 114 3.32 7.93 -9.83
N LEU A 115 4.44 7.41 -10.34
CA LEU A 115 5.35 8.17 -11.19
C LEU A 115 4.67 8.65 -12.49
N ILE A 116 3.95 7.78 -13.18
CA ILE A 116 3.25 8.15 -14.43
C ILE A 116 2.22 9.25 -14.13
N TYR A 117 1.47 9.12 -13.04
CA TYR A 117 0.52 10.16 -12.64
C TYR A 117 1.23 11.50 -12.35
N LEU A 118 2.37 11.49 -11.66
CA LEU A 118 3.16 12.70 -11.39
C LEU A 118 3.70 13.37 -12.67
N LEU A 119 4.00 12.60 -13.72
CA LEU A 119 4.48 13.11 -14.99
C LEU A 119 3.36 13.72 -15.84
N VAL A 120 2.18 13.10 -15.83
CA VAL A 120 1.03 13.53 -16.65
C VAL A 120 0.20 14.61 -15.94
N ARG A 121 0.24 14.68 -14.60
CA ARG A 121 -0.50 15.71 -13.88
C ARG A 121 0.00 17.10 -14.26
N ARG A 122 -0.95 18.00 -14.54
CA ARG A 122 -0.67 19.42 -14.75
C ARG A 122 -0.21 20.04 -13.43
N ARG A 123 0.77 20.94 -13.45
CA ARG A 123 1.09 21.75 -12.25
C ARG A 123 -0.09 22.71 -11.99
N LYS A 124 -0.41 22.93 -10.71
CA LYS A 124 -1.41 23.94 -10.31
C LYS A 124 -0.84 25.33 -10.56
#